data_AF-A0A914WSW6-F1
#
_entry.id   AF-A0A914WSW6-F1
#
_cell.length_a   1.000
_cell.length_b   1.000
_cell.length_c   1.000
_cell.angle_alpha   90.00
_cell.angle_beta   90.00
_cell.angle_gamma   90.00
#
_symmetry.space_group_name_H-M   'P 1'
#
loop_
_entity.id
_entity.type
_entity.pdbx_description
1 polymer ?
#
loop_
_entity_poly.entity_id
_entity_poly.type
_entity_poly.pdbx_seq_one_letter_code
_entity_poly.pdbx_strand_id
1 'polypeptide(L)'
;MADSVPTFGGADIFVAWATGWDYKALRESRVDPITNKKIYTGSFFIQELDKAIRTYPDKHILDVMEEVINAVQARFQKDESGECPQVLHSLGKKLYLTKK
;
A
#
# COMPACT_ATOMS: atom_id res chain seq x y z
N MET A 1 7.87 7.42 -32.51
CA MET A 1 9.05 7.46 -31.62
C MET A 1 8.70 6.57 -30.44
N ALA A 2 9.46 5.50 -30.19
CA ALA A 2 9.30 4.75 -28.96
C ALA A 2 10.06 5.54 -27.88
N ASP A 3 9.33 6.24 -27.02
CA ASP A 3 9.92 6.80 -25.81
C ASP A 3 10.39 5.62 -24.96
N SER A 4 11.72 5.47 -24.87
CA SER A 4 12.35 4.41 -24.09
C SER A 4 11.93 4.56 -22.63
N VAL A 5 11.24 3.56 -22.08
CA VAL A 5 11.04 3.42 -20.63
C VAL A 5 12.43 3.50 -19.98
N PRO A 6 12.67 4.39 -19.00
CA PRO A 6 13.99 4.48 -18.37
C PRO A 6 14.36 3.13 -17.76
N THR A 7 15.41 2.51 -18.29
CA THR A 7 16.07 1.37 -17.63
C THR A 7 16.63 1.88 -16.31
N PHE A 8 16.03 1.45 -15.19
CA PHE A 8 16.62 1.59 -13.86
C PHE A 8 17.90 0.75 -13.83
N GLY A 9 19.01 1.36 -14.27
CA GLY A 9 20.31 0.71 -14.37
C GLY A 9 20.75 0.15 -13.02
N GLY A 10 20.61 -1.16 -12.83
CA GLY A 10 21.18 -1.91 -11.71
C GLY A 10 20.75 -1.51 -10.29
N ALA A 11 19.75 -0.65 -10.13
CA ALA A 11 19.33 -0.16 -8.82
C ALA A 11 18.25 -1.08 -8.20
N ASP A 12 18.41 -1.40 -6.92
CA ASP A 12 17.39 -2.08 -6.12
C ASP A 12 16.35 -1.04 -5.64
N ILE A 13 15.26 -0.89 -6.40
CA ILE A 13 14.18 0.06 -6.10
C ILE A 13 12.92 -0.73 -5.74
N PHE A 14 12.19 -0.22 -4.76
CA PHE A 14 10.86 -0.70 -4.40
C PHE A 14 9.97 0.51 -4.12
N VAL A 15 8.88 0.63 -4.86
CA VAL A 15 7.89 1.69 -4.73
C VAL A 15 6.53 1.04 -4.56
N ALA A 16 5.82 1.41 -3.49
CA ALA A 16 4.45 0.99 -3.24
C ALA A 16 3.57 2.22 -3.10
N TRP A 17 2.54 2.31 -3.94
CA TRP A 17 1.54 3.38 -3.92
C TRP A 17 0.24 2.87 -3.32
N ALA A 18 -0.47 3.76 -2.61
CA ALA A 18 -1.80 3.47 -2.08
C ALA A 18 -2.83 3.21 -3.20
N THR A 19 -2.59 3.76 -4.39
CA THR A 19 -3.49 3.59 -5.54
C THR A 19 -2.74 3.78 -6.85
N GLY A 20 -3.37 3.42 -7.97
CA GLY A 20 -2.84 3.65 -9.31
C GLY A 20 -2.84 5.12 -9.72
N TRP A 21 -2.23 5.42 -10.87
CA TRP A 21 -2.21 6.77 -11.42
C TRP A 21 -3.64 7.29 -11.66
N ASP A 22 -3.87 8.57 -11.36
CA ASP A 22 -5.17 9.26 -11.47
C ASP A 22 -6.28 8.81 -10.51
N TYR A 23 -6.01 7.88 -9.59
CA TYR A 23 -6.96 7.47 -8.55
C TYR A 23 -6.72 8.20 -7.22
N LYS A 24 -7.78 8.33 -6.41
CA LYS A 24 -7.70 8.94 -5.08
C LYS A 24 -7.28 7.89 -4.06
N ALA A 25 -6.30 8.22 -3.21
CA ALA A 25 -6.03 7.46 -1.99
C ALA A 25 -7.06 7.84 -0.93
N LEU A 26 -7.70 6.84 -0.33
CA LEU A 26 -8.76 7.05 0.64
C LEU A 26 -8.18 7.14 2.05
N ARG A 27 -8.79 8.00 2.86
CA ARG A 27 -8.41 8.20 4.25
C ARG A 27 -9.61 7.98 5.15
N GLU A 28 -9.41 7.14 6.15
CA GLU A 28 -10.44 6.89 7.13
C GLU A 28 -10.62 8.14 8.01
N SER A 29 -11.87 8.53 8.19
CA SER A 29 -12.26 9.59 9.10
C SER A 29 -13.48 9.15 9.89
N ARG A 30 -13.50 9.53 11.17
CA ARG A 30 -14.67 9.43 12.03
C ARG A 30 -15.01 10.81 12.58
N VAL A 31 -16.26 11.01 12.98
CA VAL A 31 -16.67 12.23 13.67
C VAL A 31 -16.48 12.01 15.17
N ASP A 32 -15.72 12.89 15.81
CA ASP A 32 -15.64 12.94 17.27
C ASP A 32 -17.01 13.28 17.86
N PRO A 33 -17.61 12.43 18.70
CA PRO A 33 -18.94 12.71 19.26
C PRO A 33 -18.95 13.90 20.24
N ILE A 34 -17.81 14.31 20.80
CA ILE A 34 -17.69 15.42 21.75
C ILE A 34 -17.45 16.74 20.99
N THR A 35 -16.51 16.74 20.05
CA THR A 35 -16.09 17.97 19.37
C THR A 35 -16.78 18.19 18.01
N ASN A 36 -17.51 17.21 17.48
CA ASN A 36 -18.10 17.17 16.14
C ASN A 36 -17.08 17.45 15.01
N LYS A 37 -15.78 17.27 15.29
CA LYS A 37 -14.70 17.43 14.31
C LYS A 37 -14.38 16.10 13.67
N LYS A 38 -13.98 16.13 12.39
CA LYS A 38 -13.41 14.96 11.71
C LYS A 38 -12.05 14.62 12.34
N ILE A 39 -11.94 13.43 12.90
CA ILE A 39 -10.67 12.81 13.31
C ILE A 39 -10.25 11.86 12.20
N TYR A 40 -9.03 12.02 11.72
CA TYR A 40 -8.45 11.16 10.70
C TYR A 40 -7.52 10.13 11.35
N THR A 41 -7.83 8.84 11.19
CA THR A 41 -7.10 7.72 11.83
C THR A 41 -5.93 7.20 10.99
N GLY A 42 -5.94 7.42 9.67
CA GLY A 42 -4.88 7.02 8.75
C GLY A 42 -5.43 6.73 7.35
N SER A 43 -4.57 6.57 6.34
CA SER A 43 -5.03 6.02 5.05
C SER A 43 -5.24 4.52 5.16
N PHE A 44 -6.17 3.97 4.36
CA PHE A 44 -6.45 2.54 4.38
C PHE A 44 -5.20 1.72 4.05
N PHE A 45 -4.47 2.12 3.01
CA PHE A 45 -3.17 1.56 2.67
C PHE A 45 -2.18 1.49 3.84
N ILE A 46 -1.95 2.60 4.56
CA ILE A 46 -0.95 2.63 5.63
C ILE A 46 -1.40 1.79 6.84
N GLN A 47 -2.69 1.78 7.14
CA GLN A 47 -3.23 0.94 8.21
C GLN A 47 -3.05 -0.55 7.92
N GLU A 48 -3.38 -1.01 6.71
CA GLU A 48 -3.19 -2.41 6.32
C GLU A 48 -1.70 -2.77 6.17
N LEU A 49 -0.86 -1.83 5.73
CA LEU A 49 0.59 -2.03 5.66
C LEU A 49 1.21 -2.24 7.06
N ASP A 50 0.90 -1.38 8.04
CA ASP A 50 1.41 -1.55 9.42
C ASP A 50 0.95 -2.90 10.01
N LYS A 51 -0.33 -3.25 9.79
CA LYS A 51 -0.87 -4.54 10.22
C LYS A 51 -0.12 -5.71 9.57
N ALA A 52 0.02 -5.72 8.25
CA ALA A 52 0.65 -6.81 7.51
C ALA A 52 2.13 -7.01 7.90
N ILE A 53 2.89 -5.92 8.07
CA ILE A 53 4.29 -5.98 8.52
C ILE A 53 4.40 -6.61 9.92
N ARG A 54 3.47 -6.28 10.82
CA ARG A 54 3.45 -6.86 12.18
C ARG A 54 3.01 -8.32 12.20
N THR A 55 2.06 -8.70 11.34
CA THR A 55 1.53 -10.06 11.26
C THR A 55 2.49 -11.00 10.54
N TYR A 56 3.22 -10.52 9.54
CA TYR A 56 4.07 -11.33 8.67
C TYR A 56 5.54 -10.84 8.66
N PRO A 57 6.21 -10.75 9.82
CA PRO A 57 7.57 -10.21 9.90
C PRO A 57 8.60 -11.06 9.14
N ASP A 58 8.33 -12.35 8.97
CA ASP A 58 9.23 -13.31 8.32
C ASP A 58 8.94 -13.51 6.82
N LYS A 59 7.90 -12.86 6.29
CA LYS A 59 7.56 -12.94 4.86
C LYS A 59 8.42 -12.01 4.03
N HIS A 60 8.57 -12.36 2.76
CA HIS A 60 9.16 -11.47 1.77
C HIS A 60 8.27 -10.25 1.56
N ILE A 61 8.87 -9.07 1.31
CA ILE A 61 8.13 -7.80 1.20
C ILE A 61 7.01 -7.87 0.14
N LEU A 62 7.21 -8.60 -0.96
CA LEU A 62 6.18 -8.74 -2.00
C LEU A 62 4.98 -9.54 -1.51
N ASP A 63 5.21 -10.60 -0.74
CA ASP A 63 4.12 -11.39 -0.14
C ASP A 63 3.37 -10.55 0.89
N VAL A 64 4.08 -9.71 1.66
CA VAL A 64 3.43 -8.75 2.59
C VAL A 64 2.55 -7.77 1.82
N MET A 65 3.04 -7.23 0.69
CA MET A 65 2.24 -6.30 -0.11
C MET A 65 1.03 -6.96 -0.77
N GLU A 66 1.13 -8.23 -1.17
CA GLU A 66 -0.01 -8.98 -1.69
C GLU A 66 -1.14 -9.06 -0.64
N GLU A 67 -0.79 -9.33 0.62
CA GLU A 67 -1.76 -9.31 1.73
C GLU A 67 -2.37 -7.91 1.91
N VAL A 68 -1.58 -6.85 1.80
CA VAL A 68 -2.06 -5.46 1.88
C VAL A 68 -3.04 -5.14 0.74
N ILE A 69 -2.70 -5.49 -0.50
CA ILE A 69 -3.55 -5.27 -1.68
C ILE A 69 -4.89 -5.98 -1.49
N ASN A 70 -4.86 -7.26 -1.12
CA ASN A 70 -6.06 -8.06 -0.89
C ASN A 70 -6.92 -7.47 0.23
N ALA A 71 -6.31 -7.05 1.34
CA ALA A 71 -7.03 -6.46 2.46
C ALA A 71 -7.68 -5.11 2.12
N VAL A 72 -6.96 -4.23 1.41
CA VAL A 72 -7.51 -2.94 0.97
C VAL A 72 -8.64 -3.16 -0.03
N GLN A 73 -8.46 -4.01 -1.05
CA GLN A 73 -9.50 -4.29 -2.04
C GLN A 73 -10.74 -4.93 -1.41
N ALA A 74 -10.58 -5.86 -0.47
CA ALA A 74 -11.69 -6.50 0.23
C ALA A 74 -12.59 -5.49 0.96
N ARG A 75 -12.03 -4.39 1.49
CA ARG A 75 -12.81 -3.33 2.15
C ARG A 75 -13.76 -2.61 1.19
N PHE A 76 -13.44 -2.55 -0.11
CA PHE A 76 -14.20 -1.79 -1.10
C PHE A 76 -14.91 -2.65 -2.14
N GLN A 77 -15.01 -3.98 -1.95
CA GLN A 77 -15.73 -4.87 -2.89
C GLN A 77 -17.20 -4.49 -3.14
N LYS A 78 -17.80 -3.66 -2.28
CA LYS A 78 -19.20 -3.20 -2.39
C LYS A 78 -19.33 -1.72 -2.73
N ASP A 79 -18.24 -0.98 -2.79
CA ASP A 79 -18.22 0.46 -3.11
C ASP A 79 -17.61 0.69 -4.49
N GLU A 80 -18.25 1.53 -5.31
CA GLU A 80 -17.73 1.88 -6.64
C GLU A 80 -16.47 2.76 -6.56
N SER A 81 -16.20 3.37 -5.39
CA SER A 81 -14.98 4.11 -5.09
C SER A 81 -13.97 3.20 -4.37
N GLY A 82 -13.32 2.32 -5.13
CA GLY A 82 -12.29 1.41 -4.61
C GLY A 82 -10.89 2.04 -4.50
N GLU A 83 -10.09 1.52 -3.57
CA GLU A 83 -8.64 1.73 -3.50
C GLU A 83 -7.93 0.44 -3.94
N CYS A 84 -6.96 0.55 -4.85
CA CYS A 84 -6.21 -0.59 -5.38
C CYS A 84 -4.71 -0.27 -5.31
N PRO A 85 -4.03 -0.68 -4.22
CA PRO A 85 -2.61 -0.41 -4.07
C PRO A 85 -1.79 -1.04 -5.20
N GLN A 86 -0.68 -0.38 -5.57
CA GLN A 86 0.20 -0.83 -6.65
C GLN A 86 1.64 -0.89 -6.17
N VAL A 87 2.39 -1.88 -6.67
CA VAL A 87 3.80 -2.08 -6.36
C VAL A 87 4.60 -2.10 -7.65
N LEU A 88 5.64 -1.28 -7.70
CA LEU A 88 6.65 -1.26 -8.75
C LEU A 88 8.01 -1.52 -8.10
N HIS A 89 8.76 -2.51 -8.58
CA HIS A 89 10.08 -2.80 -8.02
C HIS A 89 11.06 -3.32 -9.06
N SER A 90 12.34 -3.12 -8.78
CA SER A 90 13.50 -3.67 -9.49
C SER A 90 14.43 -4.45 -8.56
N LEU A 91 13.93 -4.88 -7.40
CA LEU A 91 14.68 -5.67 -6.42
C LEU A 91 15.33 -6.90 -7.08
N GLY A 92 16.67 -6.95 -7.08
CA GLY A 92 17.46 -8.09 -7.57
C GLY A 92 17.65 -9.19 -6.53
N LYS A 93 17.23 -8.97 -5.28
CA LYS A 93 17.31 -9.93 -4.17
C LYS A 93 16.02 -9.92 -3.36
N LYS A 94 15.80 -11.00 -2.61
CA LYS A 94 14.69 -11.09 -1.67
C LYS A 94 14.89 -10.10 -0.51
N LEU A 95 13.88 -9.30 -0.20
CA LEU A 95 13.84 -8.38 0.93
C LEU A 95 12.90 -8.90 2.02
N TYR A 96 13.43 -9.11 3.23
CA TYR A 96 12.69 -9.56 4.41
C TYR A 96 12.73 -8.49 5.49
N LEU A 97 11.61 -8.29 6.20
CA LEU A 97 11.48 -7.33 7.29
C LEU A 97 11.78 -8.00 8.64
N THR A 98 12.91 -8.71 8.73
CA THR A 98 13.26 -9.45 9.96
C THR A 98 13.33 -8.50 11.15
N LYS A 99 12.55 -8.76 12.20
CA LYS A 99 12.83 -8.19 13.53
C LYS A 99 14.07 -8.89 14.06
N LYS A 100 15.16 -8.15 14.25
CA LYS A 100 16.23 -8.59 15.15
C LYS A 100 15.72 -8.65 16.58
#